data_AF-A0A2R4MYW6-F1
#
_entry.id   AF-A0A2R4MYW6-F1
#
_cell.length_a   1.000
_cell.length_b   1.000
_cell.length_c   1.000
_cell.angle_alpha   90.00
_cell.angle_beta   90.00
_cell.angle_gamma   90.00
#
_symmetry.space_group_name_H-M   'P 1'
#
loop_
_entity.id
_entity.type
_entity.pdbx_description
1 polymer ?
#
loop_
_entity_poly.entity_id
_entity_poly.type
_entity_poly.pdbx_seq_one_letter_code
_entity_poly.pdbx_strand_id
1 'polypeptide(L)'
;MYLRHLKRLGLLPFYFSLLPEHKQLLLSYGFADPVYTQTLRRPCQFLWVTAANALPHGHWDFCEFILHFAWQLAEKQGLQADLAHIHANLAQLYSDQVLTKQKAVEKCLFHCQQVLKTGYFTRWAQQLLEEMSQLY
;
A
#
# COMPACT_ATOMS: atom_id res chain seq x y z
N MET A 1 -0.52 -22.32 -8.77
CA MET A 1 0.76 -21.57 -8.91
C MET A 1 0.93 -20.53 -7.79
N TYR A 2 -0.07 -19.67 -7.56
CA TYR A 2 -0.03 -18.55 -6.61
C TYR A 2 0.31 -18.93 -5.16
N LEU A 3 -0.31 -19.99 -4.63
CA LEU A 3 -0.04 -20.43 -3.24
C LEU A 3 1.42 -20.81 -2.98
N ARG A 4 2.14 -21.32 -4.00
CA ARG A 4 3.58 -21.63 -3.85
C ARG A 4 4.40 -20.35 -3.70
N HIS A 5 4.04 -19.30 -4.45
CA HIS A 5 4.69 -18.00 -4.36
C HIS A 5 4.38 -17.31 -3.02
N LEU A 6 3.12 -17.31 -2.59
CA LEU A 6 2.72 -16.80 -1.28
C LEU A 6 3.42 -17.55 -0.13
N LYS A 7 3.59 -18.87 -0.26
CA LYS A 7 4.39 -19.67 0.69
C LYS A 7 5.84 -19.22 0.74
N ARG A 8 6.48 -19.00 -0.42
CA ARG A 8 7.86 -18.52 -0.51
C ARG A 8 8.04 -17.15 0.16
N LEU A 9 7.05 -16.27 0.05
CA LEU A 9 7.06 -14.96 0.69
C LEU A 9 6.66 -14.98 2.17
N GLY A 10 6.28 -16.14 2.73
CA GLY A 10 5.77 -16.22 4.10
C GLY A 10 4.37 -15.62 4.29
N LEU A 11 3.62 -15.39 3.21
CA LEU A 11 2.30 -14.76 3.21
C LEU A 11 1.13 -15.75 3.31
N LEU A 12 1.37 -17.05 3.51
CA LEU A 12 0.27 -18.01 3.65
C LEU A 12 -0.67 -17.72 4.83
N PRO A 13 -0.17 -17.46 6.07
CA PRO A 13 -1.05 -17.14 7.19
C PRO A 13 -1.91 -15.90 6.90
N PHE A 14 -1.28 -14.86 6.35
CA PHE A 14 -1.96 -13.64 5.90
C PHE A 14 -3.03 -13.95 4.86
N TYR A 15 -2.70 -14.70 3.80
CA TYR A 15 -3.66 -15.08 2.76
C TYR A 15 -4.87 -15.81 3.34
N PHE A 16 -4.67 -16.73 4.28
CA PHE A 16 -5.79 -17.45 4.89
C PHE A 16 -6.64 -16.58 5.81
N SER A 17 -6.07 -15.54 6.43
CA SER A 17 -6.83 -14.55 7.20
C SER A 17 -7.70 -13.59 6.35
N LEU A 18 -7.49 -13.54 5.03
CA LEU A 18 -8.27 -12.68 4.15
C LEU A 18 -9.72 -13.17 3.97
N LEU A 19 -10.63 -12.20 3.83
CA LEU A 19 -11.99 -12.43 3.33
C LEU A 19 -11.95 -13.01 1.90
N PRO A 20 -12.98 -13.77 1.48
CA PRO A 20 -13.02 -14.36 0.13
C PRO A 20 -12.82 -13.36 -1.00
N GLU A 21 -13.42 -12.17 -0.90
CA GLU A 21 -13.28 -11.09 -1.88
C GLU A 21 -11.84 -10.54 -1.92
N HIS A 22 -11.22 -10.32 -0.76
CA HIS A 22 -9.83 -9.87 -0.67
C HIS A 22 -8.85 -10.91 -1.21
N LYS A 23 -9.16 -12.21 -1.09
CA LYS A 23 -8.36 -13.27 -1.73
C LYS A 23 -8.40 -13.14 -3.24
N GLN A 24 -9.59 -12.91 -3.82
CA GLN A 24 -9.72 -12.72 -5.26
C GLN A 24 -8.95 -11.49 -5.71
N LEU A 25 -9.09 -10.35 -5.03
CA LEU A 25 -8.37 -9.12 -5.36
C LEU A 25 -6.86 -9.29 -5.24
N LEU A 26 -6.37 -9.95 -4.19
CA LEU A 26 -4.94 -10.24 -4.03
C LEU A 26 -4.39 -11.08 -5.19
N LEU A 27 -5.17 -12.07 -5.65
CA LEU A 27 -4.75 -12.91 -6.77
C LEU A 27 -4.80 -12.16 -8.11
N SER A 28 -5.85 -11.37 -8.34
CA SER A 28 -6.03 -10.58 -9.57
C SER A 28 -4.96 -9.50 -9.72
N TYR A 29 -4.68 -8.74 -8.67
CA TYR A 29 -3.78 -7.59 -8.73
C TYR A 29 -2.32 -7.91 -8.36
N GLY A 30 -2.10 -8.89 -7.49
CA GLY A 30 -0.75 -9.30 -7.07
C GLY A 30 -0.03 -10.19 -8.09
N PHE A 31 -0.77 -10.82 -9.00
CA PHE A 31 -0.23 -11.67 -10.05
C PHE A 31 -0.63 -11.20 -11.47
N ALA A 32 -1.08 -9.95 -11.60
CA ALA A 32 -1.45 -9.35 -12.89
C ALA A 32 -0.27 -9.34 -13.88
N ASP A 33 0.93 -9.05 -13.39
CA ASP A 33 2.16 -9.04 -14.20
C ASP A 33 3.05 -10.26 -13.85
N PRO A 34 3.37 -11.14 -14.81
CA PRO A 34 4.31 -12.23 -14.63
C PRO A 34 5.68 -11.79 -14.11
N VAL A 35 6.14 -10.58 -14.45
CA VAL A 35 7.42 -10.02 -14.00
C VAL A 35 7.45 -9.90 -12.47
N TYR A 36 6.37 -9.49 -11.83
CA TYR A 36 6.28 -9.36 -10.37
C TYR A 36 6.50 -10.69 -9.66
N THR A 37 5.99 -11.78 -10.24
CA THR A 37 6.14 -13.13 -9.67
C THR A 37 7.60 -13.62 -9.67
N GLN A 38 8.45 -13.01 -10.50
CA GLN A 38 9.87 -13.33 -10.63
C GLN A 38 10.75 -12.36 -9.86
N THR A 39 10.37 -11.08 -9.76
CA THR A 39 11.21 -10.02 -9.21
C THR A 39 10.91 -9.68 -7.74
N LEU A 40 9.67 -9.85 -7.29
CA LEU A 40 9.30 -9.51 -5.90
C LEU A 40 9.79 -10.58 -4.94
N ARG A 41 10.75 -10.19 -4.10
CA ARG A 41 11.41 -11.08 -3.13
C ARG A 41 10.94 -10.88 -1.69
N ARG A 42 10.26 -9.76 -1.41
CA ARG A 42 9.88 -9.36 -0.06
C ARG A 42 8.36 -9.29 0.09
N PRO A 43 7.80 -9.77 1.21
CA PRO A 43 6.36 -9.81 1.41
C PRO A 43 5.73 -8.41 1.41
N CYS A 44 6.33 -7.42 2.08
CA CYS A 44 5.84 -6.04 2.06
C CYS A 44 5.83 -5.47 0.64
N GLN A 45 6.85 -5.79 -0.17
CA GLN A 45 6.96 -5.34 -1.55
C GLN A 45 5.85 -5.90 -2.43
N PHE A 46 5.60 -7.20 -2.31
CA PHE A 46 4.46 -7.84 -2.96
C PHE A 46 3.13 -7.15 -2.63
N LEU A 47 2.92 -6.85 -1.35
CA LEU A 47 1.66 -6.25 -0.89
C LEU A 47 1.48 -4.81 -1.35
N TRP A 48 2.50 -3.95 -1.26
CA TRP A 48 2.33 -2.55 -1.68
C TRP A 48 2.23 -2.42 -3.19
N VAL A 49 2.89 -3.27 -3.98
CA VAL A 49 2.69 -3.34 -5.44
C VAL A 49 1.28 -3.80 -5.77
N THR A 50 0.78 -4.83 -5.08
CA THR A 50 -0.60 -5.31 -5.24
C THR A 50 -1.60 -4.19 -4.95
N ALA A 51 -1.38 -3.40 -3.90
CA ALA A 51 -2.21 -2.24 -3.59
C ALA A 51 -2.13 -1.14 -4.65
N ALA A 52 -0.93 -0.82 -5.15
CA ALA A 52 -0.74 0.16 -6.21
C ALA A 52 -1.52 -0.21 -7.48
N ASN A 53 -1.60 -1.50 -7.81
CA ASN A 53 -2.37 -1.97 -8.96
C ASN A 53 -3.89 -1.92 -8.72
N ALA A 54 -4.34 -2.09 -7.47
CA ALA A 54 -5.76 -2.12 -7.14
C ALA A 54 -6.35 -0.72 -6.84
N LEU A 55 -5.51 0.24 -6.41
CA LEU A 55 -5.88 1.63 -6.10
C LEU A 55 -6.67 2.32 -7.23
N PRO A 56 -6.21 2.30 -8.50
CA PRO A 56 -6.94 2.94 -9.61
C PRO A 56 -8.34 2.38 -9.88
N HIS A 57 -8.65 1.20 -9.35
CA HIS A 57 -9.95 0.53 -9.51
C HIS A 57 -10.90 0.77 -8.33
N GLY A 58 -10.50 1.59 -7.36
CA GLY A 58 -11.36 1.99 -6.25
C GLY A 58 -11.59 0.92 -5.18
N HIS A 59 -10.74 -0.10 -5.10
CA HIS A 59 -10.81 -1.14 -4.07
C HIS A 59 -10.23 -0.66 -2.73
N TRP A 60 -10.77 0.44 -2.21
CA TRP A 60 -10.18 1.21 -1.11
C TRP A 60 -9.98 0.39 0.17
N ASP A 61 -10.99 -0.36 0.61
CA ASP A 61 -10.91 -1.13 1.87
C ASP A 61 -9.88 -2.26 1.78
N PHE A 62 -9.80 -2.92 0.62
CA PHE A 62 -8.76 -3.91 0.33
C PHE A 62 -7.37 -3.26 0.35
N CYS A 63 -7.20 -2.14 -0.36
CA CYS A 63 -5.93 -1.42 -0.42
C CYS A 63 -5.48 -0.94 0.96
N GLU A 64 -6.37 -0.34 1.75
CA GLU A 64 -6.07 0.14 3.11
C GLU A 64 -5.61 -1.04 3.98
N PHE A 65 -6.34 -2.16 3.95
CA PHE A 65 -6.01 -3.36 4.71
C PHE A 65 -4.62 -3.92 4.37
N ILE A 66 -4.33 -4.16 3.08
CA ILE A 66 -3.06 -4.78 2.69
C ILE A 66 -1.88 -3.82 2.85
N LEU A 67 -2.07 -2.50 2.69
CA LEU A 67 -1.03 -1.50 2.90
C LEU A 67 -0.64 -1.38 4.37
N HIS A 68 -1.59 -1.43 5.30
CA HIS A 68 -1.27 -1.46 6.73
C HIS A 68 -0.50 -2.71 7.13
N PHE A 69 -0.87 -3.88 6.58
CA PHE A 69 -0.09 -5.09 6.82
C PHE A 69 1.31 -5.01 6.20
N ALA A 70 1.44 -4.44 4.99
CA ALA A 70 2.74 -4.20 4.35
C ALA A 70 3.62 -3.25 5.18
N TRP A 71 3.02 -2.20 5.74
CA TRP A 71 3.69 -1.23 6.60
C TRP A 71 4.28 -1.91 7.83
N GLN A 72 3.48 -2.68 8.58
CA GLN A 72 3.96 -3.41 9.78
C GLN A 72 5.15 -4.33 9.46
N LEU A 73 5.12 -5.00 8.30
CA LEU A 73 6.21 -5.86 7.86
C LEU A 73 7.48 -5.07 7.52
N ALA A 74 7.34 -3.94 6.83
CA ALA A 74 8.47 -3.10 6.41
C ALA A 74 9.11 -2.38 7.60
N GLU A 75 8.31 -1.88 8.53
CA GLU A 75 8.77 -1.22 9.76
C GLU A 75 9.56 -2.18 10.63
N LYS A 76 9.03 -3.39 10.88
CA LYS A 76 9.73 -4.44 11.62
C LYS A 76 11.10 -4.82 11.04
N GLN A 77 11.27 -4.66 9.72
CA GLN A 77 12.50 -4.99 9.00
C GLN A 77 13.37 -3.77 8.68
N GLY A 78 12.96 -2.55 9.07
CA GLY A 78 13.70 -1.32 8.80
C GLY A 78 13.85 -0.97 7.31
N LEU A 79 12.89 -1.39 6.46
CA LEU A 79 12.99 -1.27 5.00
C LEU A 79 12.56 0.11 4.50
N GLN A 80 13.45 1.10 4.58
CA GLN A 80 13.15 2.50 4.26
C GLN A 80 12.58 2.73 2.85
N ALA A 81 13.13 2.06 1.84
CA ALA A 81 12.63 2.19 0.46
C ALA A 81 11.17 1.71 0.34
N ASP A 82 10.83 0.57 0.95
CA ASP A 82 9.45 0.07 0.93
C ASP A 82 8.51 0.93 1.76
N LEU A 83 8.97 1.45 2.89
CA LEU A 83 8.20 2.40 3.71
C LEU A 83 7.82 3.64 2.90
N ALA A 84 8.73 4.17 2.07
CA ALA A 84 8.43 5.30 1.19
C ALA A 84 7.28 4.98 0.24
N HIS A 85 7.33 3.84 -0.46
CA HIS A 85 6.27 3.41 -1.38
C HIS A 85 4.94 3.13 -0.66
N ILE A 86 4.99 2.47 0.49
CA ILE A 86 3.79 2.15 1.28
C ILE A 86 3.11 3.43 1.77
N HIS A 87 3.88 4.37 2.31
CA HIS A 87 3.32 5.65 2.76
C HIS A 87 2.83 6.51 1.60
N ALA A 88 3.48 6.48 0.43
CA ALA A 88 2.97 7.15 -0.76
C ALA A 88 1.63 6.58 -1.21
N ASN A 89 1.49 5.25 -1.26
CA ASN A 89 0.23 4.60 -1.60
C ASN A 89 -0.87 4.88 -0.57
N LEU A 90 -0.55 4.90 0.73
CA LEU A 90 -1.51 5.25 1.79
C LEU A 90 -1.95 6.71 1.69
N ALA A 91 -1.02 7.64 1.44
CA ALA A 91 -1.35 9.05 1.22
C ALA A 91 -2.28 9.21 0.02
N GLN A 92 -1.98 8.59 -1.13
CA GLN A 92 -2.86 8.60 -2.30
C GLN A 92 -4.26 8.03 -1.98
N LEU A 93 -4.30 6.89 -1.28
CA LEU A 93 -5.56 6.26 -0.89
C LEU A 93 -6.44 7.19 -0.06
N TYR A 94 -5.86 7.94 0.86
CA TYR A 94 -6.63 8.87 1.69
C TYR A 94 -6.94 10.18 0.96
N SER A 95 -6.06 10.68 0.09
CA SER A 95 -6.37 11.85 -0.74
C SER A 95 -7.59 11.61 -1.62
N ASP A 96 -7.72 10.39 -2.17
CA ASP A 96 -8.86 10.01 -3.03
C ASP A 96 -10.18 9.89 -2.23
N GLN A 97 -10.12 9.86 -0.90
CA GLN A 97 -11.27 9.64 -0.02
C GLN A 97 -11.59 10.85 0.88
N VAL A 98 -10.95 12.01 0.67
CA VAL A 98 -11.14 13.21 1.52
C VAL A 98 -12.58 13.71 1.57
N LEU A 99 -13.33 13.57 0.48
CA LEU A 99 -14.73 14.00 0.41
C LEU A 99 -15.69 13.01 1.10
N THR A 100 -15.25 11.77 1.33
CA THR A 100 -16.11 10.67 1.78
C THR A 100 -15.79 10.15 3.18
N LYS A 101 -14.56 10.36 3.69
CA LYS A 101 -14.10 9.86 5.00
C LYS A 101 -13.63 11.02 5.87
N GLN A 102 -14.29 11.20 7.02
CA GLN A 102 -14.05 12.32 7.95
C GLN A 102 -12.58 12.48 8.40
N LYS A 103 -11.81 11.39 8.47
CA LYS A 103 -10.39 11.42 8.89
C LYS A 103 -9.39 11.23 7.75
N ALA A 104 -9.84 11.26 6.50
CA ALA A 104 -8.96 11.03 5.37
C ALA A 104 -7.89 12.12 5.23
N VAL A 105 -8.23 13.40 5.46
CA VAL A 105 -7.25 14.50 5.44
C VAL A 105 -6.13 14.27 6.47
N GLU A 106 -6.47 14.03 7.74
CA GLU A 106 -5.50 13.77 8.81
C GLU A 106 -4.57 12.59 8.49
N LYS A 107 -5.14 11.48 8.01
CA LYS A 107 -4.36 10.30 7.65
C LYS A 107 -3.46 10.54 6.43
N CYS A 108 -3.96 11.29 5.43
CA CYS A 108 -3.18 11.69 4.27
C CYS A 108 -1.96 12.52 4.69
N LEU A 109 -2.19 13.57 5.48
CA LEU A 109 -1.14 14.46 5.99
C LEU A 109 -0.09 13.66 6.78
N PHE A 110 -0.51 12.76 7.66
CA PHE A 110 0.39 11.88 8.41
C PHE A 110 1.30 11.09 7.46
N HIS A 111 0.74 10.45 6.43
CA HIS A 111 1.51 9.61 5.53
C HIS A 111 2.43 10.42 4.61
N CYS A 112 2.01 11.59 4.13
CA CYS A 112 2.91 12.50 3.41
C CYS A 112 4.12 12.91 4.25
N GLN A 113 3.92 13.21 5.54
CA GLN A 113 5.02 13.51 6.45
C GLN A 113 5.97 12.33 6.63
N GLN A 114 5.46 11.09 6.68
CA GLN A 114 6.32 9.91 6.73
C GLN A 114 7.11 9.73 5.43
N VAL A 115 6.50 9.97 4.25
CA VAL A 115 7.21 9.94 2.96
C VAL A 115 8.37 10.93 2.96
N LEU A 116 8.16 12.17 3.40
CA LEU A 116 9.21 13.19 3.45
C LEU A 116 10.42 12.78 4.30
N LYS A 117 10.20 12.06 5.41
CA LYS A 117 11.29 11.54 6.26
C LYS A 117 12.18 10.52 5.54
N THR A 118 11.68 9.87 4.50
CA THR A 118 12.46 8.89 3.72
C THR A 118 13.38 9.54 2.69
N GLY A 119 13.16 10.80 2.34
CA GLY A 119 13.87 11.51 1.26
C GLY A 119 13.42 11.12 -0.16
N TYR A 120 12.47 10.20 -0.30
CA TYR A 120 11.87 9.83 -1.58
C TYR A 120 10.57 10.61 -1.83
N PHE A 121 10.21 10.77 -3.11
CA PHE A 121 8.97 11.42 -3.55
C PHE A 121 8.74 12.83 -2.96
N THR A 122 9.81 13.52 -2.54
CA THR A 122 9.72 14.75 -1.75
C THR A 122 8.84 15.82 -2.40
N ARG A 123 9.03 16.08 -3.69
CA ARG A 123 8.25 17.07 -4.43
C ARG A 123 6.76 16.71 -4.50
N TRP A 124 6.45 15.45 -4.76
CA TRP A 124 5.08 14.96 -4.81
C TRP A 124 4.41 15.04 -3.44
N ALA A 125 5.10 14.60 -2.38
CA ALA A 125 4.57 14.63 -1.03
C ALA A 125 4.35 16.07 -0.52
N GLN A 126 5.23 17.02 -0.86
CA GLN A 126 5.07 18.43 -0.56
C GLN A 126 3.83 19.02 -1.24
N GLN A 127 3.68 18.78 -2.55
CA GLN A 127 2.52 19.25 -3.29
C GLN A 127 1.21 18.72 -2.69
N LEU A 128 1.15 17.43 -2.37
CA LEU A 128 -0.04 16.83 -1.79
C LEU A 128 -0.34 17.40 -0.38
N LEU A 129 0.69 17.68 0.44
CA LEU A 129 0.49 18.35 1.74
C LEU A 129 -0.14 19.73 1.58
N GLU A 130 0.34 20.52 0.62
CA GLU A 130 -0.20 21.85 0.34
C GLU A 130 -1.67 21.76 -0.09
N GLU A 131 -2.00 20.86 -1.00
CA GLU A 131 -3.39 20.61 -1.45
C GLU A 131 -4.30 20.20 -0.28
N MET A 132 -3.85 19.26 0.57
CA MET A 132 -4.65 18.79 1.72
C MET A 132 -4.79 19.83 2.82
N SER A 133 -3.80 20.71 3.02
CA SER A 133 -3.85 21.76 4.04
C SER A 133 -4.90 22.84 3.75
N GLN A 134 -5.33 22.99 2.50
CA GLN A 134 -6.41 23.90 2.11
C GLN A 134 -7.81 23.36 2.47
N LEU A 135 -7.92 22.06 2.81
CA LEU A 135 -9.17 21.39 3.14
C LEU A 135 -9.44 21.31 4.66
N TYR A 136 -8.50 21.79 5.48
CA TYR A 136 -8.54 21.77 6.94
C TYR A 136 -8.78 23.17 7.49
#